data_AF-A0A3N6GC68-F1
#
_entry.id   AF-A0A3N6GC68-F1
#
_cell.length_a   1.000
_cell.length_b   1.000
_cell.length_c   1.000
_cell.angle_alpha   90.00
_cell.angle_beta   90.00
_cell.angle_gamma   90.00
#
_symmetry.space_group_name_H-M   'P 1'
#
loop_
_entity.id
_entity.type
_entity.pdbx_description
1 polymer ?
#
loop_
_entity_poly.entity_id
_entity_poly.type
_entity_poly.pdbx_seq_one_letter_code
_entity_poly.pdbx_strand_id
1 'polypeptide(L)'
;MKPTATARPWLLTPPGSTGTLDLYCFPHAGGNPAEYARWADALPGVALHTVQLPGRGGRHREPYAGSMPELVAGFLADVPLGEGPFAFFGHSLGALVAYEITRALHIQDRPLPRRLIASAFPAPHLPRPGPPLHTLPDDAFLEAVSARHGGIPEPVLASRHLRAMITGPLRADLRLAETHYHRPGPPLPVPLTVFTGTTDPMSATAPTAWQPHTALPLTVRTFPGGHFPFRDDEPRFLRALSETLA
;
A
#
# COMPACT_ATOMS: atom_id res chain seq x y z
N MET A 1 -21.03 -31.32 8.27
CA MET A 1 -20.18 -30.77 7.19
C MET A 1 -19.06 -29.99 7.87
N LYS A 2 -17.79 -30.33 7.62
CA LYS A 2 -16.65 -29.60 8.22
C LYS A 2 -16.70 -28.13 7.75
N PRO A 3 -16.38 -27.14 8.62
CA PRO A 3 -16.22 -25.77 8.16
C PRO A 3 -15.08 -25.76 7.12
N THR A 4 -15.42 -25.53 5.87
CA THR A 4 -14.46 -25.20 4.82
C THR A 4 -13.76 -23.92 5.25
N ALA A 5 -12.42 -23.94 5.26
CA ALA A 5 -11.58 -22.78 5.57
C ALA A 5 -12.16 -21.53 4.92
N THR A 6 -12.55 -20.54 5.74
CA THR A 6 -13.05 -19.25 5.28
C THR A 6 -11.98 -18.63 4.39
N ALA A 7 -12.21 -18.64 3.08
CA ALA A 7 -11.32 -18.02 2.11
C ALA A 7 -11.13 -16.57 2.55
N ARG A 8 -9.92 -16.20 3.00
CA ARG A 8 -9.56 -14.85 3.43
C ARG A 8 -9.47 -14.00 2.16
N PRO A 9 -10.53 -13.28 1.73
CA PRO A 9 -10.56 -12.73 0.37
C PRO A 9 -9.51 -11.61 0.20
N TRP A 10 -9.10 -11.00 1.32
CA TRP A 10 -8.12 -9.93 1.40
C TRP A 10 -6.67 -10.35 1.33
N LEU A 11 -6.31 -11.60 1.66
CA LEU A 11 -4.91 -11.96 1.89
C LEU A 11 -4.48 -13.06 0.93
N LEU A 12 -3.38 -12.82 0.20
CA LEU A 12 -2.63 -13.84 -0.48
C LEU A 12 -1.33 -14.08 0.31
N THR A 13 -1.21 -15.28 0.88
CA THR A 13 0.01 -15.70 1.59
C THR A 13 0.86 -16.55 0.66
N PRO A 14 2.09 -16.14 0.34
CA PRO A 14 2.99 -16.93 -0.50
C PRO A 14 3.33 -18.28 0.16
N PRO A 15 3.39 -19.38 -0.61
CA PRO A 15 3.83 -20.66 -0.07
C PRO A 15 5.21 -20.54 0.59
N GLY A 16 5.40 -21.22 1.74
CA GLY A 16 6.68 -21.22 2.47
C GLY A 16 6.94 -19.97 3.32
N SER A 17 6.15 -18.91 3.18
CA SER A 17 6.28 -17.72 4.03
C SER A 17 5.77 -18.02 5.44
N THR A 18 6.70 -18.19 6.38
CA THR A 18 6.42 -18.53 7.78
C THR A 18 7.31 -17.70 8.70
N GLY A 19 6.77 -17.30 9.84
CA GLY A 19 7.44 -16.38 10.73
C GLY A 19 6.70 -16.14 12.03
N THR A 20 7.35 -15.43 12.95
CA THR A 20 6.74 -14.99 14.22
C THR A 20 6.19 -13.56 14.13
N LEU A 21 6.45 -12.86 13.03
CA LEU A 21 5.93 -11.54 12.70
C LEU A 21 5.12 -11.62 11.40
N ASP A 22 3.85 -11.22 11.44
CA ASP A 22 3.04 -11.07 10.24
C ASP A 22 3.32 -9.72 9.58
N LEU A 23 3.71 -9.71 8.30
CA LEU A 23 3.85 -8.50 7.50
C LEU A 23 2.73 -8.40 6.48
N TYR A 24 1.87 -7.39 6.63
CA TYR A 24 0.82 -7.10 5.65
C TYR A 24 1.32 -6.05 4.65
N CYS A 25 1.39 -6.45 3.38
CA CYS A 25 1.85 -5.62 2.26
C CYS A 25 0.68 -5.06 1.46
N PHE A 26 0.48 -3.75 1.53
CA PHE A 26 -0.57 -3.02 0.81
C PHE A 26 -0.03 -2.49 -0.53
N PRO A 27 -0.63 -2.88 -1.67
CA PRO A 27 -0.15 -2.48 -2.99
C PRO A 27 -0.39 -1.02 -3.32
N HIS A 28 0.43 -0.53 -4.24
CA HIS A 28 0.18 0.72 -4.97
C HIS A 28 -1.09 0.63 -5.84
N ALA A 29 -1.52 1.77 -6.36
CA ALA A 29 -2.70 1.84 -7.23
C ALA A 29 -2.52 0.95 -8.48
N GLY A 30 -3.52 0.10 -8.76
CA GLY A 30 -3.46 -0.90 -9.82
C GLY A 30 -2.47 -2.05 -9.57
N GLY A 31 -1.81 -2.08 -8.42
CA GLY A 31 -0.77 -3.05 -8.09
C GLY A 31 -1.29 -4.47 -7.95
N ASN A 32 -0.47 -5.43 -8.37
CA ASN A 32 -0.73 -6.86 -8.20
C ASN A 32 -0.14 -7.34 -6.86
N PRO A 33 -0.93 -7.94 -5.95
CA PRO A 33 -0.40 -8.46 -4.70
C PRO A 33 0.71 -9.51 -4.87
N ALA A 34 0.79 -10.19 -6.02
CA ALA A 34 1.86 -11.13 -6.35
C ALA A 34 3.25 -10.46 -6.43
N GLU A 35 3.34 -9.15 -6.63
CA GLU A 35 4.61 -8.43 -6.68
C GLU A 35 5.41 -8.53 -5.38
N TYR A 36 4.70 -8.57 -4.24
CA TYR A 36 5.33 -8.73 -2.94
C TYR A 36 5.55 -10.20 -2.59
N ALA A 37 4.82 -11.13 -3.22
CA ALA A 37 4.89 -12.55 -2.87
C ALA A 37 6.31 -13.12 -3.02
N ARG A 38 7.08 -12.63 -3.99
CA ARG A 38 8.48 -13.01 -4.23
C ARG A 38 9.45 -12.59 -3.11
N TRP A 39 9.03 -11.75 -2.18
CA TRP A 39 9.87 -11.31 -1.06
C TRP A 39 9.96 -12.34 0.07
N ALA A 40 9.12 -13.37 0.05
CA ALA A 40 9.05 -14.39 1.11
C ALA A 40 10.42 -15.01 1.41
N ASP A 41 11.20 -15.36 0.39
CA ASP A 41 12.52 -15.99 0.55
C ASP A 41 13.58 -15.04 1.14
N ALA A 42 13.39 -13.73 0.96
CA ALA A 42 14.32 -12.70 1.40
C ALA A 42 14.01 -12.15 2.80
N LEU A 43 12.88 -12.55 3.41
CA LEU A 43 12.42 -12.09 4.71
C LEU A 43 12.22 -13.30 5.66
N PRO A 44 13.30 -14.01 6.03
CA PRO A 44 13.19 -15.16 6.93
C PRO A 44 12.62 -14.74 8.29
N GLY A 45 11.73 -15.54 8.86
CA GLY A 45 11.07 -15.25 10.14
C GLY A 45 9.90 -14.27 10.03
N VAL A 46 9.53 -13.84 8.82
CA VAL A 46 8.34 -13.03 8.54
C VAL A 46 7.31 -13.86 7.77
N ALA A 47 6.08 -13.89 8.28
CA ALA A 47 4.92 -14.41 7.55
C ALA A 47 4.32 -13.30 6.70
N LEU A 48 4.44 -13.41 5.38
CA LEU A 48 4.05 -12.38 4.43
C LEU A 48 2.60 -12.54 4.00
N HIS A 49 1.84 -11.46 4.08
CA HIS A 49 0.46 -11.38 3.62
C HIS A 49 0.32 -10.22 2.64
N THR A 50 0.07 -10.53 1.37
CA THR A 50 -0.13 -9.48 0.36
C THR A 50 -1.61 -9.17 0.24
N VAL A 51 -1.96 -7.88 0.29
CA VAL A 51 -3.36 -7.46 0.41
C VAL A 51 -3.99 -7.30 -0.97
N GLN A 52 -5.07 -8.04 -1.22
CA GLN A 52 -5.90 -7.96 -2.42
C GLN A 52 -7.13 -7.09 -2.17
N LEU A 53 -7.10 -5.87 -2.70
CA LEU A 53 -8.22 -4.94 -2.68
C LEU A 53 -9.39 -5.45 -3.57
N PRO A 54 -10.65 -5.08 -3.28
CA PRO A 54 -11.81 -5.57 -4.02
C PRO A 54 -11.83 -5.10 -5.50
N GLY A 55 -12.58 -5.81 -6.33
CA GLY A 55 -12.76 -5.52 -7.76
C GLY A 55 -11.62 -5.97 -8.68
N ARG A 56 -10.66 -6.76 -8.18
CA ARG A 56 -9.54 -7.29 -8.98
C ARG A 56 -9.13 -8.70 -8.57
N GLY A 57 -8.40 -9.39 -9.44
CA GLY A 57 -7.85 -10.71 -9.15
C GLY A 57 -8.92 -11.70 -8.68
N GLY A 58 -8.67 -12.37 -7.54
CA GLY A 58 -9.65 -13.29 -6.93
C GLY A 58 -10.96 -12.62 -6.48
N ARG A 59 -10.98 -11.28 -6.36
CA ARG A 59 -12.12 -10.46 -5.93
C ARG A 59 -12.75 -9.65 -7.08
N HIS A 60 -12.54 -10.04 -8.34
CA HIS A 60 -13.01 -9.27 -9.51
C HIS A 60 -14.55 -9.14 -9.62
N ARG A 61 -15.32 -9.98 -8.92
CA ARG A 61 -16.79 -9.89 -8.90
C ARG A 61 -17.32 -8.93 -7.83
N GLU A 62 -16.47 -8.50 -6.91
CA GLU A 62 -16.84 -7.53 -5.88
C GLU A 62 -16.78 -6.11 -6.46
N PRO A 63 -17.64 -5.19 -6.00
CA PRO A 63 -17.51 -3.79 -6.38
C PRO A 63 -16.19 -3.20 -5.85
N TYR A 64 -15.64 -2.21 -6.55
CA TYR A 64 -14.54 -1.42 -6.00
C TYR A 64 -15.02 -0.67 -4.75
N ALA A 65 -14.14 -0.49 -3.76
CA ALA A 65 -14.44 0.35 -2.60
C ALA A 65 -14.72 1.79 -3.06
N GLY A 66 -15.83 2.37 -2.62
CA GLY A 66 -16.25 3.72 -2.98
C GLY A 66 -15.51 4.82 -2.21
N SER A 67 -14.93 4.49 -1.06
CA SER A 67 -14.20 5.44 -0.20
C SER A 67 -13.14 4.76 0.66
N MET A 68 -12.18 5.55 1.19
CA MET A 68 -11.17 5.04 2.11
C MET A 68 -11.78 4.47 3.41
N PRO A 69 -12.74 5.13 4.09
CA PRO A 69 -13.39 4.55 5.27
C PRO A 69 -14.07 3.21 5.00
N GLU A 70 -14.73 3.05 3.85
CA GLU A 70 -15.35 1.80 3.43
C GLU A 70 -14.31 0.69 3.25
N LEU A 71 -13.20 1.00 2.57
CA LEU A 71 -12.10 0.05 2.38
C LEU A 71 -11.51 -0.42 3.72
N VAL A 72 -11.25 0.53 4.63
CA VAL A 72 -10.72 0.26 5.96
C VAL A 72 -11.68 -0.60 6.78
N ALA A 73 -12.97 -0.26 6.77
CA ALA A 73 -13.99 -1.03 7.48
C ALA A 73 -14.09 -2.47 6.95
N GLY A 74 -14.11 -2.66 5.62
CA GLY A 74 -14.13 -3.97 5.01
C GLY A 74 -12.90 -4.81 5.36
N PHE A 75 -11.70 -4.21 5.31
CA PHE A 75 -10.47 -4.91 5.70
C PHE A 75 -10.50 -5.33 7.17
N LEU A 76 -10.88 -4.42 8.07
CA LEU A 76 -10.88 -4.67 9.52
C LEU A 76 -11.97 -5.64 10.00
N ALA A 77 -13.01 -5.85 9.19
CA ALA A 77 -14.07 -6.83 9.45
C ALA A 77 -13.61 -8.27 9.13
N ASP A 78 -12.85 -8.44 8.04
CA ASP A 78 -12.50 -9.77 7.51
C ASP A 78 -11.08 -10.23 7.88
N VAL A 79 -10.19 -9.30 8.21
CA VAL A 79 -8.79 -9.60 8.56
C VAL A 79 -8.61 -9.56 10.08
N PRO A 80 -8.46 -10.73 10.74
CA PRO A 80 -8.12 -10.76 12.15
C PRO A 80 -6.69 -10.25 12.32
N LEU A 81 -6.54 -9.27 13.21
CA LEU A 81 -5.25 -8.68 13.56
C LEU A 81 -5.04 -8.82 15.06
N GLY A 82 -3.80 -9.06 15.47
CA GLY A 82 -3.41 -9.08 16.88
C GLY A 82 -3.44 -10.46 17.56
N GLU A 83 -3.58 -11.57 16.82
CA GLU A 83 -3.28 -12.91 17.35
C GLU A 83 -1.78 -13.08 17.65
N GLY A 84 -0.93 -12.31 16.97
CA GLY A 84 0.50 -12.22 17.19
C GLY A 84 1.05 -10.84 16.80
N PRO A 85 2.38 -10.63 16.90
CA PRO A 85 3.03 -9.43 16.41
C PRO A 85 2.80 -9.28 14.90
N PHE A 86 2.45 -8.06 14.47
CA PHE A 86 2.33 -7.75 13.05
C PHE A 86 2.90 -6.38 12.72
N ALA A 87 3.24 -6.16 11.45
CA ALA A 87 3.70 -4.90 10.89
C ALA A 87 2.99 -4.63 9.58
N PHE A 88 2.92 -3.35 9.19
CA PHE A 88 2.35 -2.93 7.91
C PHE A 88 3.41 -2.31 7.02
N PHE A 89 3.45 -2.77 5.78
CA PHE A 89 4.17 -2.14 4.69
C PHE A 89 3.17 -1.68 3.64
N GLY A 90 3.22 -0.41 3.25
CA GLY A 90 2.39 0.12 2.18
C GLY A 90 3.21 0.92 1.20
N HIS A 91 2.97 0.71 -0.10
CA HIS A 91 3.63 1.46 -1.16
C HIS A 91 2.65 2.33 -1.94
N SER A 92 2.99 3.60 -2.16
CA SER A 92 2.14 4.59 -2.82
C SER A 92 0.75 4.62 -2.18
N LEU A 93 -0.35 4.32 -2.91
CA LEU A 93 -1.69 4.18 -2.32
C LEU A 93 -1.69 3.26 -1.09
N GLY A 94 -0.96 2.15 -1.12
CA GLY A 94 -0.88 1.21 -0.01
C GLY A 94 -0.34 1.85 1.27
N ALA A 95 0.53 2.86 1.18
CA ALA A 95 1.03 3.59 2.34
C ALA A 95 -0.11 4.36 3.03
N LEU A 96 -0.99 4.99 2.24
CA LEU A 96 -2.17 5.68 2.74
C LEU A 96 -3.17 4.68 3.36
N VAL A 97 -3.41 3.55 2.71
CA VAL A 97 -4.30 2.49 3.21
C VAL A 97 -3.78 1.95 4.55
N ALA A 98 -2.50 1.59 4.62
CA ALA A 98 -1.87 1.09 5.86
C ALA A 98 -1.97 2.11 7.00
N TYR A 99 -1.75 3.40 6.70
CA TYR A 99 -1.88 4.48 7.67
C TYR A 99 -3.32 4.62 8.20
N GLU A 100 -4.32 4.63 7.32
CA GLU A 100 -5.73 4.77 7.73
C GLU A 100 -6.25 3.54 8.48
N ILE A 101 -5.79 2.34 8.12
CA ILE A 101 -6.06 1.13 8.91
C ILE A 101 -5.45 1.26 10.31
N THR A 102 -4.20 1.72 10.41
CA THR A 102 -3.53 1.92 11.71
C THR A 102 -4.27 2.95 12.56
N ARG A 103 -4.76 4.03 11.96
CA ARG A 103 -5.61 5.02 12.66
C ARG A 103 -6.92 4.42 13.15
N ALA A 104 -7.59 3.64 12.31
CA ALA A 104 -8.84 2.99 12.70
C ALA A 104 -8.62 2.00 13.85
N LEU A 105 -7.53 1.22 13.82
CA LEU A 105 -7.14 0.35 14.93
C LEU A 105 -6.93 1.15 16.22
N HIS A 106 -6.23 2.28 16.14
CA HIS A 106 -5.97 3.14 17.30
C HIS A 106 -7.25 3.71 17.90
N ILE A 107 -8.17 4.20 17.05
CA ILE A 107 -9.46 4.75 17.48
C ILE A 107 -10.36 3.66 18.10
N GLN A 108 -10.23 2.42 17.65
CA GLN A 108 -11.01 1.28 18.14
C GLN A 108 -10.35 0.56 19.33
N ASP A 109 -9.26 1.09 19.89
CA ASP A 109 -8.44 0.45 20.94
C ASP A 109 -8.07 -1.01 20.62
N ARG A 110 -7.82 -1.29 19.33
CA ARG A 110 -7.39 -2.60 18.84
C ARG A 110 -5.86 -2.72 18.86
N PRO A 111 -5.30 -3.95 18.84
CA PRO A 111 -3.87 -4.17 18.69
C PRO A 111 -3.30 -3.37 17.51
N LEU A 112 -2.17 -2.70 17.75
CA LEU A 112 -1.49 -1.85 16.77
C LEU A 112 -0.30 -2.59 16.13
N PRO A 113 0.08 -2.22 14.88
CA PRO A 113 1.27 -2.78 14.27
C PRO A 113 2.52 -2.37 15.07
N ARG A 114 3.46 -3.32 15.22
CA ARG A 114 4.81 -3.08 15.75
C ARG A 114 5.55 -1.99 14.98
N ARG A 115 5.24 -1.85 13.70
CA ARG A 115 5.77 -0.81 12.83
C ARG A 115 4.85 -0.53 11.64
N LEU A 116 4.74 0.74 11.29
CA LEU A 116 4.15 1.20 10.04
C LEU A 116 5.27 1.66 9.10
N ILE A 117 5.29 1.12 7.89
CA ILE A 117 6.25 1.51 6.85
C ILE A 117 5.48 2.12 5.68
N ALA A 118 5.65 3.43 5.49
CA ALA A 118 5.03 4.20 4.43
C ALA A 118 6.06 4.45 3.31
N SER A 119 5.84 3.85 2.14
CA SER A 119 6.76 3.95 1.02
C SER A 119 6.18 4.80 -0.11
N ALA A 120 6.96 5.74 -0.65
CA ALA A 120 6.66 6.51 -1.85
C ALA A 120 5.29 7.23 -1.82
N PHE A 121 4.92 7.80 -0.67
CA PHE A 121 3.68 8.57 -0.53
C PHE A 121 3.88 9.80 0.36
N PRO A 122 3.37 10.98 -0.04
CA PRO A 122 3.37 12.20 0.77
C PRO A 122 2.64 12.00 2.09
N ALA A 123 3.00 12.78 3.10
CA ALA A 123 2.28 12.73 4.38
C ALA A 123 0.78 13.05 4.19
N PRO A 124 -0.15 12.35 4.86
CA PRO A 124 -1.58 12.38 4.54
C PRO A 124 -2.25 13.76 4.56
N HIS A 125 -1.77 14.66 5.41
CA HIS A 125 -2.26 16.05 5.52
C HIS A 125 -1.83 16.99 4.37
N LEU A 126 -0.89 16.58 3.53
CA LEU A 126 -0.41 17.42 2.44
C LEU A 126 -1.37 17.38 1.25
N PRO A 127 -1.56 18.51 0.54
CA PRO A 127 -2.38 18.53 -0.65
C PRO A 127 -1.80 17.61 -1.73
N ARG A 128 -2.69 16.95 -2.48
CA ARG A 128 -2.30 16.19 -3.66
C ARG A 128 -1.93 17.17 -4.78
N PRO A 129 -0.82 16.96 -5.51
CA PRO A 129 -0.48 17.83 -6.62
C PRO A 129 -1.45 17.63 -7.80
N GLY A 130 -1.67 18.64 -8.63
CA GLY A 130 -2.40 18.53 -9.90
C GLY A 130 -3.91 18.20 -9.80
N PRO A 131 -4.61 18.26 -10.95
CA PRO A 131 -6.02 17.90 -11.03
C PRO A 131 -6.25 16.39 -10.81
N PRO A 132 -7.47 15.99 -10.39
CA PRO A 132 -7.81 14.59 -10.23
C PRO A 132 -7.74 13.85 -11.57
N LEU A 133 -7.03 12.74 -11.61
CA LEU A 133 -6.92 11.91 -12.81
C LEU A 133 -8.13 11.00 -12.97
N HIS A 134 -8.75 10.56 -11.87
CA HIS A 134 -9.84 9.58 -11.91
C HIS A 134 -11.10 10.07 -12.66
N THR A 135 -11.21 11.37 -12.94
CA THR A 135 -12.31 11.98 -13.71
C THR A 135 -12.01 12.09 -15.21
N LEU A 136 -10.78 11.81 -15.64
CA LEU A 136 -10.40 11.90 -17.05
C LEU A 136 -11.04 10.78 -17.88
N PRO A 137 -11.35 11.01 -19.17
CA PRO A 137 -11.71 9.94 -20.10
C PRO A 137 -10.63 8.84 -20.14
N ASP A 138 -11.01 7.60 -20.47
CA ASP A 138 -10.12 6.43 -20.38
C ASP A 138 -8.79 6.57 -21.13
N ASP A 139 -8.80 7.15 -22.33
CA ASP A 139 -7.58 7.37 -23.11
C ASP A 139 -6.63 8.36 -22.41
N ALA A 140 -7.16 9.52 -22.03
CA ALA A 140 -6.40 10.56 -21.33
C ALA A 140 -5.95 10.12 -19.93
N PHE A 141 -6.72 9.24 -19.28
CA PHE A 141 -6.44 8.76 -17.93
C PHE A 141 -5.13 7.97 -17.88
N LEU A 142 -4.97 6.95 -18.73
CA LEU A 142 -3.78 6.09 -18.69
C LEU A 142 -2.51 6.84 -19.09
N GLU A 143 -2.61 7.74 -20.07
CA GLU A 143 -1.50 8.61 -20.47
C GLU A 143 -1.07 9.52 -19.31
N ALA A 144 -2.02 10.19 -18.66
CA ALA A 144 -1.73 11.07 -17.54
C ALA A 144 -1.16 10.31 -16.33
N VAL A 145 -1.66 9.10 -16.04
CA VAL A 145 -1.11 8.25 -14.98
C VAL A 145 0.33 7.84 -15.30
N SER A 146 0.60 7.41 -16.54
CA SER A 146 1.93 7.00 -16.96
C SER A 146 2.93 8.16 -16.83
N ALA A 147 2.55 9.37 -17.28
CA ALA A 147 3.38 10.56 -17.20
C ALA A 147 3.66 11.01 -15.75
N ARG A 148 2.68 10.91 -14.85
CA ARG A 148 2.78 11.42 -13.47
C ARG A 148 3.47 10.47 -12.50
N HIS A 149 3.30 9.16 -12.69
CA HIS A 149 3.73 8.14 -11.73
C HIS A 149 4.84 7.24 -12.25
N GLY A 150 5.39 7.54 -13.44
CA GLY A 150 6.59 6.88 -13.94
C GLY A 150 6.37 5.43 -14.36
N GLY A 151 5.23 5.11 -14.96
CA GLY A 151 5.11 3.89 -15.75
C GLY A 151 3.82 3.11 -15.58
N ILE A 152 3.01 3.15 -16.64
CA ILE A 152 2.33 1.97 -17.15
C ILE A 152 3.27 1.40 -18.23
N PRO A 153 3.65 0.12 -18.21
CA PRO A 153 4.58 -0.43 -19.21
C PRO A 153 4.07 -0.19 -20.64
N GLU A 154 4.96 0.19 -21.56
CA GLU A 154 4.59 0.45 -22.96
C GLU A 154 3.77 -0.70 -23.60
N PRO A 155 4.10 -2.00 -23.37
CA PRO A 155 3.27 -3.08 -23.88
C PRO A 155 1.82 -3.08 -23.38
N VAL A 156 1.58 -2.55 -22.18
CA VAL A 156 0.24 -2.38 -21.62
C VAL A 156 -0.47 -1.21 -22.32
N LEU A 157 0.21 -0.08 -22.55
CA LEU A 157 -0.34 1.07 -23.27
C LEU A 157 -0.62 0.76 -24.75
N ALA A 158 0.18 -0.09 -25.38
CA ALA A 158 -0.01 -0.50 -26.77
C ALA A 158 -1.17 -1.50 -26.97
N SER A 159 -1.67 -2.13 -25.90
CA SER A 159 -2.69 -3.19 -25.98
C SER A 159 -4.05 -2.75 -25.47
N ARG A 160 -5.03 -2.63 -26.37
CA ARG A 160 -6.43 -2.31 -26.01
C ARG A 160 -7.00 -3.26 -24.94
N HIS A 161 -6.68 -4.54 -25.04
CA HIS A 161 -7.13 -5.55 -24.09
C HIS A 161 -6.52 -5.32 -22.70
N LEU A 162 -5.20 -5.10 -22.61
CA LEU A 162 -4.54 -4.86 -21.33
C LEU A 162 -5.02 -3.54 -20.70
N ARG A 163 -5.18 -2.48 -21.50
CA ARG A 163 -5.76 -1.21 -21.07
C ARG A 163 -7.14 -1.39 -20.43
N ALA A 164 -8.03 -2.13 -21.10
CA ALA A 164 -9.37 -2.39 -20.57
C ALA A 164 -9.33 -3.12 -19.21
N MET A 165 -8.37 -4.03 -19.02
CA MET A 165 -8.22 -4.75 -17.75
C MET A 165 -7.68 -3.88 -16.62
N ILE A 166 -6.73 -2.98 -16.89
CA ILE A 166 -6.09 -2.17 -15.83
C ILE A 166 -6.86 -0.89 -15.49
N THR A 167 -7.64 -0.35 -16.44
CA THR A 167 -8.26 0.99 -16.29
C THR A 167 -9.20 1.05 -15.11
N GLY A 168 -10.13 0.08 -14.97
CA GLY A 168 -11.11 0.07 -13.89
C GLY A 168 -10.47 0.04 -12.49
N PRO A 169 -9.65 -0.97 -12.17
CA PRO A 169 -8.99 -1.06 -10.86
C PRO A 169 -8.08 0.14 -10.56
N LEU A 170 -7.29 0.59 -11.53
CA LEU A 170 -6.38 1.73 -11.36
C LEU A 170 -7.14 3.04 -11.12
N ARG A 171 -8.25 3.25 -11.83
CA ARG A 171 -9.13 4.42 -11.65
C ARG A 171 -9.79 4.42 -10.29
N ALA A 172 -10.29 3.27 -9.84
CA ALA A 172 -10.88 3.13 -8.51
C ALA A 172 -9.86 3.45 -7.40
N ASP A 173 -8.64 2.93 -7.53
CA ASP A 173 -7.56 3.16 -6.59
C ASP A 173 -7.10 4.61 -6.54
N LEU A 174 -6.92 5.25 -7.69
CA LEU A 174 -6.56 6.67 -7.74
C LEU A 174 -7.69 7.54 -7.20
N ARG A 175 -8.96 7.20 -7.46
CA ARG A 175 -10.09 7.88 -6.83
C ARG A 175 -10.01 7.82 -5.31
N LEU A 176 -9.64 6.69 -4.71
CA LEU A 176 -9.46 6.58 -3.26
C LEU A 176 -8.40 7.56 -2.75
N ALA A 177 -7.25 7.65 -3.40
CA ALA A 177 -6.18 8.57 -3.03
C ALA A 177 -6.53 10.05 -3.30
N GLU A 178 -7.25 10.35 -4.39
CA GLU A 178 -7.56 11.72 -4.82
C GLU A 178 -8.76 12.32 -4.07
N THR A 179 -9.68 11.48 -3.60
CA THR A 179 -10.84 11.91 -2.80
C THR A 179 -10.65 11.75 -1.30
N HIS A 180 -9.50 11.20 -0.89
CA HIS A 180 -9.13 11.12 0.52
C HIS A 180 -8.96 12.53 1.10
N TYR A 181 -9.55 12.74 2.26
CA TYR A 181 -9.38 13.95 3.05
C TYR A 181 -8.84 13.55 4.42
N HIS A 182 -7.64 14.05 4.76
CA HIS A 182 -7.06 13.81 6.08
C HIS A 182 -7.89 14.50 7.15
N ARG A 183 -8.33 13.71 8.13
CA ARG A 183 -8.98 14.20 9.33
C ARG A 183 -7.93 14.36 10.42
N PRO A 184 -7.73 15.55 11.00
CA PRO A 184 -6.85 15.72 12.16
C PRO A 184 -7.21 14.77 13.30
N GLY A 185 -6.21 14.34 14.06
CA GLY A 185 -6.34 13.42 15.17
C GLY A 185 -5.01 13.28 15.92
N PRO A 186 -4.98 12.52 17.03
CA PRO A 186 -3.74 12.29 17.76
C PRO A 186 -2.72 11.56 16.88
N PRO A 187 -1.41 11.85 17.06
CA PRO A 187 -0.35 11.10 16.38
C PRO A 187 -0.37 9.63 16.82
N LEU A 188 -0.05 8.72 15.90
CA LEU A 188 -0.08 7.29 16.19
C LEU A 188 1.04 6.90 17.17
N PRO A 189 0.78 6.06 18.18
CA PRO A 189 1.81 5.57 19.10
C PRO A 189 2.60 4.39 18.51
N VAL A 190 2.92 4.43 17.21
CA VAL A 190 3.62 3.35 16.49
C VAL A 190 4.89 3.88 15.83
N PRO A 191 5.99 3.09 15.77
CA PRO A 191 7.17 3.45 15.00
C PRO A 191 6.79 3.61 13.53
N LEU A 192 7.12 4.76 12.95
CA LEU A 192 6.87 5.07 11.55
C LEU A 192 8.20 5.16 10.80
N THR A 193 8.31 4.39 9.73
CA THR A 193 9.43 4.46 8.80
C THR A 193 8.94 4.89 7.42
N VAL A 194 9.59 5.91 6.84
CA VAL A 194 9.30 6.39 5.49
C VAL A 194 10.38 5.91 4.53
N PHE A 195 9.99 5.21 3.47
CA PHE A 195 10.88 4.79 2.38
C PHE A 195 10.64 5.67 1.16
N THR A 196 11.68 6.31 0.62
CA THR A 196 11.52 7.28 -0.47
C THR A 196 12.63 7.18 -1.51
N GLY A 197 12.33 7.46 -2.79
CA GLY A 197 13.31 7.50 -3.87
C GLY A 197 13.97 8.87 -4.02
N THR A 198 15.24 8.95 -4.42
CA THR A 198 15.95 10.22 -4.65
C THR A 198 15.33 11.09 -5.74
N THR A 199 14.70 10.47 -6.74
CA THR A 199 14.09 11.15 -7.89
C THR A 199 12.58 10.92 -7.99
N ASP A 200 11.97 10.32 -6.95
CA ASP A 200 10.51 10.17 -6.89
C ASP A 200 9.87 11.57 -6.81
N PRO A 201 8.95 11.95 -7.72
CA PRO A 201 8.19 13.18 -7.62
C PRO A 201 7.44 13.34 -6.29
N MET A 202 7.10 12.22 -5.65
CA MET A 202 6.47 12.18 -4.33
C MET A 202 7.44 12.53 -3.20
N SER A 203 8.76 12.40 -3.40
CA SER A 203 9.78 12.86 -2.45
C SER A 203 9.91 14.39 -2.41
N ALA A 204 9.39 15.11 -3.41
CA ALA A 204 9.40 16.58 -3.41
C ALA A 204 8.62 17.15 -2.22
N THR A 205 7.60 16.44 -1.75
CA THR A 205 7.02 16.68 -0.43
C THR A 205 7.93 16.01 0.60
N ALA A 206 8.69 16.82 1.35
CA ALA A 206 9.74 16.32 2.24
C ALA A 206 9.27 15.10 3.07
N PRO A 207 10.01 13.97 3.07
CA PRO A 207 9.59 12.75 3.77
C PRO A 207 9.42 12.96 5.29
N THR A 208 10.09 13.98 5.83
CA THR A 208 9.97 14.42 7.24
C THR A 208 8.59 14.97 7.58
N ALA A 209 7.76 15.33 6.61
CA ALA A 209 6.37 15.76 6.82
C ALA A 209 5.49 14.66 7.42
N TRP A 210 5.96 13.41 7.47
CA TRP A 210 5.29 12.32 8.18
C TRP A 210 5.45 12.40 9.72
N GLN A 211 6.38 13.21 10.25
CA GLN A 211 6.65 13.27 11.69
C GLN A 211 5.41 13.57 12.55
N PRO A 212 4.50 14.50 12.18
CA PRO A 212 3.29 14.77 12.97
C PRO A 212 2.31 13.59 13.05
N HIS A 213 2.51 12.53 12.26
CA HIS A 213 1.62 11.36 12.19
C HIS A 213 2.02 10.22 13.13
N THR A 214 3.16 10.34 13.82
CA THR A 214 3.59 9.41 14.86
C THR A 214 4.05 10.17 16.11
N ALA A 215 3.77 9.63 17.29
CA ALA A 215 4.25 10.16 18.57
C ALA A 215 5.70 9.75 18.84
N LEU A 216 6.26 8.85 18.02
CA LEU A 216 7.61 8.33 18.14
C LEU A 216 8.55 8.97 17.10
N PRO A 217 9.87 8.84 17.26
CA PRO A 217 10.82 9.35 16.27
C PRO A 217 10.58 8.74 14.88
N LEU A 218 10.43 9.60 13.87
CA LEU A 218 10.33 9.18 12.48
C LEU A 218 11.69 8.67 11.98
N THR A 219 11.69 7.53 11.30
CA THR A 219 12.85 7.07 10.54
C THR A 219 12.62 7.31 9.05
N VAL A 220 13.58 7.90 8.34
CA VAL A 220 13.52 8.08 6.88
C VAL A 220 14.65 7.29 6.24
N ARG A 221 14.33 6.47 5.24
CA ARG A 221 15.29 5.74 4.43
C ARG A 221 15.13 6.12 2.96
N THR A 222 16.22 6.63 2.38
CA THR A 222 16.25 7.09 0.99
C THR A 222 16.99 6.08 0.10
N PHE A 223 16.40 5.76 -1.03
CA PHE A 223 16.93 4.85 -2.03
C PHE A 223 17.24 5.61 -3.32
N PRO A 224 18.31 5.27 -4.06
CA PRO A 224 18.49 5.75 -5.42
C PRO A 224 17.30 5.33 -6.29
N GLY A 225 16.94 6.18 -7.25
CA GLY A 225 15.87 5.89 -8.20
C GLY A 225 14.55 6.61 -7.89
N GLY A 226 13.54 6.19 -8.64
CA GLY A 226 12.25 6.88 -8.73
C GLY A 226 11.19 6.31 -7.79
N HIS A 227 9.96 6.23 -8.29
CA HIS A 227 8.79 5.87 -7.50
C HIS A 227 8.82 4.42 -6.98
N PHE A 228 9.48 3.49 -7.68
CA PHE A 228 9.50 2.06 -7.35
C PHE A 228 10.92 1.55 -6.99
N PRO A 229 11.52 2.00 -5.89
CA PRO A 229 12.91 1.66 -5.55
C PRO A 229 13.16 0.15 -5.37
N PHE A 230 12.13 -0.61 -5.01
CA PHE A 230 12.21 -2.07 -4.90
C PHE A 230 12.21 -2.80 -6.25
N ARG A 231 11.86 -2.14 -7.36
CA ARG A 231 12.03 -2.68 -8.72
C ARG A 231 13.43 -2.39 -9.26
N ASP A 232 14.03 -1.28 -8.83
CA ASP A 232 15.34 -0.83 -9.29
C ASP A 232 16.49 -1.60 -8.62
N ASP A 233 16.44 -1.80 -7.30
CA ASP A 233 17.43 -2.55 -6.52
C ASP A 233 16.74 -3.33 -5.38
N GLU A 234 16.09 -4.43 -5.77
CA GLU A 234 15.34 -5.30 -4.84
C GLU A 234 16.20 -5.81 -3.67
N PRO A 235 17.43 -6.33 -3.86
CA PRO A 235 18.23 -6.82 -2.75
C PRO A 235 18.54 -5.73 -1.71
N ARG A 236 18.85 -4.50 -2.13
CA ARG A 236 19.07 -3.38 -1.20
C ARG A 236 17.79 -3.00 -0.47
N PHE A 237 16.66 -2.96 -1.18
CA PHE A 237 15.37 -2.64 -0.58
C PHE A 237 14.97 -3.69 0.47
N LEU A 238 15.13 -4.97 0.18
CA LEU A 238 14.73 -6.05 1.09
C LEU A 238 15.63 -6.17 2.31
N ARG A 239 16.95 -5.91 2.17
CA ARG A 239 17.82 -5.74 3.36
C ARG A 239 17.31 -4.62 4.25
N ALA A 240 16.97 -3.49 3.65
CA ALA A 240 16.49 -2.34 4.40
C ALA A 240 15.13 -2.59 5.07
N LEU A 241 14.25 -3.32 4.41
CA LEU A 241 12.97 -3.75 4.97
C LEU A 241 13.19 -4.72 6.14
N SER A 242 14.05 -5.72 5.99
CA SER A 242 14.40 -6.68 7.04
C SER A 242 14.96 -6.00 8.29
N GLU A 243 15.95 -5.11 8.13
CA GLU A 243 16.52 -4.30 9.23
C GLU A 243 15.48 -3.41 9.93
N THR A 244 14.44 -2.99 9.20
CA THR A 244 13.38 -2.15 9.74
C THR A 244 12.36 -2.98 10.53
N LEU A 245 12.22 -4.28 10.23
CA LEU A 245 11.27 -5.18 10.88
C LEU A 245 11.86 -5.86 12.13
N ALA A 246 13.19 -5.94 12.24
CA ALA A 246 13.92 -6.41 13.42
C ALA A 246 13.71 -5.49 14.64
#